data_AF-A0A7Y1TM87-F1
#
_entry.id   AF-A0A7Y1TM87-F1
#
_cell.length_a   1.000
_cell.length_b   1.000
_cell.length_c   1.000
_cell.angle_alpha   90.00
_cell.angle_beta   90.00
_cell.angle_gamma   90.00
#
_symmetry.space_group_name_H-M   'P 1'
#
loop_
_entity.id
_entity.type
_entity.pdbx_description
1 polymer ?
#
loop_
_entity_poly.entity_id
_entity_poly.type
_entity_poly.pdbx_seq_one_letter_code
_entity_poly.pdbx_strand_id
1 'polypeptide(L)' 'MYRTRRIRKTQNIRRLVRETSLSVDNFIYPLFIEEGENIETDIESMPGIKRYSLDR' A
#
# COMPACT_ATOMS: atom_id res chain seq x y z
N MET A 1 -37.61 -13.02 8.02
CA MET A 1 -36.77 -12.95 6.80
C MET A 1 -35.65 -11.92 7.00
N TYR A 2 -34.39 -12.35 7.06
CA TYR A 2 -33.25 -11.44 7.15
C TYR A 2 -32.85 -10.93 5.76
N ARG A 3 -32.69 -9.61 5.59
CA ARG A 3 -32.32 -9.00 4.30
C ARG A 3 -31.06 -8.15 4.42
N THR A 4 -29.92 -8.80 4.25
CA THR A 4 -28.56 -8.21 4.36
C THR A 4 -28.29 -7.06 3.38
N ARG A 5 -29.04 -6.96 2.28
CA ARG A 5 -28.91 -5.83 1.33
C ARG A 5 -29.31 -4.48 1.93
N ARG A 6 -30.07 -4.42 3.04
CA ARG A 6 -30.46 -3.15 3.68
C ARG A 6 -29.23 -2.34 4.11
N ILE A 7 -28.22 -2.98 4.68
CA ILE A 7 -26.96 -2.34 5.10
C ILE A 7 -26.02 -1.99 3.94
N ARG A 8 -26.32 -2.44 2.71
CA ARG A 8 -25.49 -2.20 1.52
C ARG A 8 -26.12 -1.19 0.56
N LYS A 9 -27.30 -0.63 0.90
CA LYS A 9 -28.13 0.19 -0.01
C LYS A 9 -27.46 1.49 -0.44
N THR A 10 -26.83 2.20 0.49
CA THR A 10 -26.22 3.52 0.21
C THR A 10 -24.76 3.54 0.64
N GLN A 11 -23.98 4.46 0.08
CA GLN A 11 -22.57 4.64 0.45
C GLN A 11 -22.42 5.03 1.92
N ASN A 12 -23.30 5.90 2.44
CA ASN A 12 -23.29 6.34 3.83
C ASN A 12 -23.46 5.16 4.80
N ILE A 13 -24.42 4.26 4.53
CA ILE A 13 -24.63 3.08 5.38
C ILE A 13 -23.42 2.13 5.28
N ARG A 14 -22.89 1.90 4.07
CA ARG A 14 -21.69 1.07 3.89
C ARG A 14 -20.45 1.63 4.60
N ARG A 15 -20.33 2.96 4.70
CA ARG A 15 -19.24 3.61 5.43
C ARG A 15 -19.38 3.43 6.94
N LEU A 16 -20.61 3.51 7.47
CA LEU A 16 -20.88 3.33 8.90
C LEU A 16 -20.62 1.90 9.41
N VAL A 17 -20.91 0.89 8.58
CA VAL A 17 -20.79 -0.53 8.96
C VAL A 17 -19.51 -1.20 8.47
N ARG A 18 -18.54 -0.44 7.92
CA ARG A 18 -17.29 -0.99 7.40
C ARG A 18 -16.40 -1.43 8.56
N GLU A 19 -15.95 -2.68 8.51
CA GLU A 19 -15.10 -3.27 9.57
C GLU A 19 -13.62 -2.97 9.38
N THR A 20 -13.11 -2.99 8.14
CA THR A 20 -11.69 -2.80 7.84
C THR A 20 -11.44 -1.44 7.17
N SER A 21 -10.47 -0.70 7.68
CA SER A 21 -9.94 0.51 7.06
C SER A 21 -8.43 0.38 6.88
N LEU A 22 -7.91 0.89 5.76
CA LEU A 22 -6.48 0.99 5.51
C LEU A 22 -6.07 2.46 5.69
N SER A 23 -5.11 2.72 6.59
CA SER A 23 -4.50 4.04 6.77
C SER A 23 -3.05 4.05 6.28
N VAL A 24 -2.45 5.23 6.17
CA VAL A 24 -1.04 5.37 5.78
C VAL A 24 -0.11 4.66 6.76
N ASP A 25 -0.49 4.60 8.04
CA ASP A 25 0.26 3.95 9.12
C ASP A 25 0.33 2.43 8.98
N ASN A 26 -0.46 1.85 8.06
CA ASN A 26 -0.46 0.41 7.80
C ASN A 26 0.56 0.01 6.73
N PHE A 27 1.26 0.97 6.10
CA PHE A 27 2.26 0.69 5.08
C PHE A 27 3.67 0.63 5.66
N ILE A 28 4.43 -0.36 5.21
CA ILE A 28 5.88 -0.46 5.40
C ILE A 28 6.50 -0.51 4.01
N TYR A 29 7.43 0.41 3.74
CA TYR A 29 8.13 0.46 2.46
C TYR A 29 9.53 -0.13 2.60
N PRO A 30 9.78 -1.34 2.08
CA PRO A 30 11.12 -1.93 2.09
C PRO A 30 12.02 -1.20 1.08
N LEU A 31 13.19 -0.76 1.54
CA LEU A 31 14.22 -0.13 0.73
C LEU A 31 15.34 -1.14 0.44
N PHE A 32 15.76 -1.22 -0.82
CA PHE A 32 16.91 -2.02 -1.23
C PHE A 32 18.12 -1.11 -1.31
N ILE A 33 19.14 -1.39 -0.51
CA ILE A 33 20.37 -0.58 -0.43
C ILE A 33 21.54 -1.38 -1.00
N GLU A 34 22.39 -0.71 -1.78
CA GLU A 34 23.63 -1.23 -2.36
C GLU A 34 24.81 -0.33 -1.95
N GLU A 35 25.98 -0.93 -1.75
CA GLU A 35 27.19 -0.17 -1.40
C GLU A 35 27.73 0.58 -2.63
N GLY A 36 27.97 1.87 -2.48
CA GLY A 36 28.48 2.77 -3.52
C GLY A 36 27.98 4.19 -3.34
N GLU A 37 28.28 5.07 -4.30
CA GLU A 37 27.84 6.46 -4.31
C GLU A 37 26.97 6.73 -5.54
N ASN A 38 25.85 7.44 -5.34
CA ASN A 38 24.93 7.89 -6.39
C ASN A 38 24.40 6.76 -7.32
N ILE A 39 24.20 5.57 -6.76
CA ILE A 39 23.62 4.42 -7.44
C ILE A 39 22.09 4.50 -7.37
N GLU A 40 21.46 4.38 -8.53
CA GLU A 40 20.03 4.13 -8.70
C GLU A 40 19.87 3.09 -9.79
N THR A 41 19.72 1.83 -9.38
CA THR A 41 19.66 0.69 -10.30
C THR A 41 18.28 0.07 -10.28
N ASP A 42 17.63 -0.03 -11.44
CA ASP A 42 16.34 -0.68 -11.56
C ASP A 42 16.48 -2.21 -11.37
N ILE A 43 15.51 -2.81 -10.66
CA ILE A 43 15.44 -4.27 -10.52
C ILE A 43 14.56 -4.82 -11.64
N GLU A 44 15.16 -5.45 -12.66
CA GLU A 44 14.42 -5.95 -13.84
C GLU A 44 13.26 -6.90 -13.49
N SER A 45 13.42 -7.72 -12.46
CA SER A 45 12.37 -8.65 -11.99
C SER A 45 11.26 -7.97 -11.19
N MET A 46 11.45 -6.72 -10.75
CA MET A 46 10.49 -5.95 -9.96
C MET A 46 10.32 -4.54 -10.56
N PRO A 47 9.51 -4.39 -11.62
CA PRO A 47 9.29 -3.10 -12.27
C PRO A 47 8.79 -2.03 -11.29
N GLY A 48 9.44 -0.86 -11.29
CA GLY A 48 9.11 0.26 -10.40
C GLY A 48 9.81 0.22 -9.04
N ILE A 49 10.63 -0.79 -8.77
CA ILE A 49 11.49 -0.86 -7.58
C ILE A 49 12.95 -0.69 -8.00
N LYS A 50 13.69 0.08 -7.19
CA LYS A 50 15.09 0.40 -7.43
C LYS A 50 15.95 0.05 -6.21
N ARG A 51 17.23 -0.18 -6.47
CA ARG A 51 18.28 -0.18 -5.45
C ARG A 51 18.85 1.23 -5.34
N TYR A 52 18.99 1.69 -4.11
CA TYR A 52 19.56 2.99 -3.79
C TYR A 52 20.91 2.81 -3.09
N SER A 53 21.74 3.83 -3.19
CA SER A 53 22.98 3.95 -2.42
C SER A 53 22.68 4.65 -1.09
N LEU A 54 23.61 4.60 -0.12
CA LEU A 54 23.38 5.19 1.22
C LEU A 54 23.20 6.70 1.21
N ASP A 55 23.72 7.38 0.18
CA ASP A 55 23.64 8.81 -0.01
C ASP A 55 22.32 9.29 -0.63
N ARG A 56 21.44 8.37 -1.07
CA ARG A 56 20.24 8.68 -1.84
C ARG A 56 18.97 8.04 -1.29
#